data_AF-A0A9D5VPR7-F1
#
_entry.id   AF-A0A9D5VPR7-F1
#
_cell.length_a   1.000
_cell.length_b   1.000
_cell.length_c   1.000
_cell.angle_alpha   90.00
_cell.angle_beta   90.00
_cell.angle_gamma   90.00
#
_symmetry.space_group_name_H-M   'P 1'
#
loop_
_entity.id
_entity.type
_entity.pdbx_description
1 polymer ?
#
loop_
_entity_poly.entity_id
_entity_poly.type
_entity_poly.pdbx_seq_one_letter_code
_entity_poly.pdbx_strand_id
1 'polypeptide(L)'
;MKGKTIALVIEDEDSIIQVVSKKLRSLGHKYKIAKNQEEANNIIVEQQYSFDYILLDLKLPVDREDIDPDSSVGFNLLQQIRGKYSQEKLPIIIMTAYERNISSAVEAMKNGANDFVEKPFESNELEKKIIGVLNCKHHKVVLCLQELPANRAFKNYYAEIVIYHGKKDEKINSCRLGSVMLRFFYLTLQARLQGEEWVNSNTLRKELNYDNSSDLYWLSKRINYICQWLKKNGLTQYFNFYESQIKTDIKIKTTLSKDQIELKITDFEKAKSETKA
;
A
#
# COMPACT_ATOMS: atom_id res chain seq x y z
N MET A 1 11.40 -20.93 14.62
CA MET A 1 9.94 -21.19 14.58
C MET A 1 9.28 -19.96 13.97
N LYS A 2 8.62 -20.08 12.79
CA LYS A 2 7.79 -18.97 12.26
C LYS A 2 6.63 -18.78 13.24
N GLY A 3 6.49 -17.59 13.80
CA GLY A 3 5.35 -17.24 14.66
C GLY A 3 4.04 -17.54 13.93
N LYS A 4 3.05 -18.04 14.66
CA LYS A 4 1.75 -18.39 14.07
C LYS A 4 0.99 -17.08 13.79
N THR A 5 0.90 -16.69 12.52
CA THR A 5 0.26 -15.43 12.13
C THR A 5 -1.22 -15.41 12.54
N ILE A 6 -1.69 -14.29 13.08
CA ILE A 6 -3.04 -14.12 13.66
C ILE A 6 -3.79 -12.99 12.94
N ALA A 7 -4.98 -13.28 12.42
CA ALA A 7 -5.87 -12.30 11.80
C ALA A 7 -7.01 -11.89 12.72
N LEU A 8 -7.53 -10.67 12.54
CA LEU A 8 -8.86 -10.30 12.99
C LEU A 8 -9.77 -10.17 11.77
N VAL A 9 -10.89 -10.87 11.77
CA VAL A 9 -11.92 -10.80 10.72
C VAL A 9 -13.12 -10.04 11.30
N ILE A 10 -13.51 -8.96 10.66
CA ILE A 10 -14.64 -8.12 11.06
C ILE A 10 -15.67 -8.19 9.95
N GLU A 11 -16.70 -9.00 10.16
CA GLU A 11 -17.68 -9.44 9.16
C GLU A 11 -18.92 -9.98 9.89
N ASP A 12 -20.11 -9.56 9.49
CA ASP A 12 -21.37 -10.03 10.08
C ASP A 12 -21.97 -11.24 9.35
N GLU A 13 -21.72 -11.37 8.03
CA GLU A 13 -22.30 -12.43 7.22
C GLU A 13 -21.59 -13.79 7.45
N ASP A 14 -22.30 -14.75 8.04
CA ASP A 14 -21.75 -16.08 8.36
C ASP A 14 -21.24 -16.84 7.13
N SER A 15 -21.87 -16.64 5.97
CA SER A 15 -21.45 -17.26 4.70
C SER A 15 -20.03 -16.80 4.33
N ILE A 16 -19.74 -15.51 4.49
CA ILE A 16 -18.46 -14.90 4.18
C ILE A 16 -17.42 -15.28 5.23
N ILE A 17 -17.79 -15.24 6.52
CA ILE A 17 -16.95 -15.72 7.61
C ILE A 17 -16.48 -17.15 7.34
N GLN A 18 -17.35 -18.04 6.88
CA GLN A 18 -16.99 -19.43 6.59
C GLN A 18 -15.95 -19.53 5.45
N VAL A 19 -16.15 -18.79 4.37
CA VAL A 19 -15.22 -18.75 3.22
C VAL A 19 -13.86 -18.21 3.65
N VAL A 20 -13.83 -17.05 4.32
CA VAL A 20 -12.61 -16.42 4.83
C VAL A 20 -11.91 -17.36 5.81
N SER A 21 -12.63 -17.89 6.79
CA SER A 21 -12.08 -18.83 7.79
C SER A 21 -11.46 -20.06 7.16
N LYS A 22 -12.08 -20.64 6.12
CA LYS A 22 -11.52 -21.78 5.38
C LYS A 22 -10.21 -21.40 4.70
N LYS A 23 -10.13 -20.22 4.09
CA LYS A 23 -8.90 -19.71 3.48
C LYS A 23 -7.81 -19.47 4.53
N LEU A 24 -8.13 -18.80 5.64
CA LEU A 24 -7.17 -18.54 6.71
C LEU A 24 -6.59 -19.83 7.30
N ARG A 25 -7.43 -20.85 7.50
CA ARG A 25 -6.97 -22.19 7.92
C ARG A 25 -6.03 -22.83 6.90
N SER A 26 -6.34 -22.74 5.60
CA SER A 26 -5.46 -23.30 4.55
C SER A 26 -4.08 -22.65 4.50
N LEU A 27 -3.99 -21.38 4.91
CA LEU A 27 -2.73 -20.64 5.05
C LEU A 27 -2.02 -20.88 6.39
N GLY A 28 -2.63 -21.64 7.31
CA GLY A 28 -2.09 -21.89 8.65
C GLY A 28 -2.26 -20.73 9.64
N HIS A 29 -3.05 -19.71 9.29
CA HIS A 29 -3.32 -18.56 10.15
C HIS A 29 -4.29 -18.91 11.29
N LYS A 30 -4.04 -18.37 12.48
CA LYS A 30 -5.08 -18.23 13.52
C LYS A 30 -5.93 -17.02 13.19
N TYR A 31 -7.15 -16.98 13.70
CA TYR A 31 -8.00 -15.81 13.53
C TYR A 31 -9.00 -15.66 14.68
N LYS A 32 -9.45 -14.41 14.88
CA LYS A 32 -10.60 -14.03 15.69
C LYS A 32 -11.67 -13.42 14.78
N ILE A 33 -12.93 -13.56 15.15
CA ILE A 33 -14.06 -13.01 14.41
C ILE A 33 -14.73 -11.97 15.31
N ALA A 34 -15.08 -10.83 14.73
CA ALA A 34 -16.00 -9.85 15.28
C ALA A 34 -17.14 -9.64 14.29
N LYS A 35 -18.38 -9.70 14.75
CA LYS A 35 -19.56 -9.53 13.89
C LYS A 35 -20.06 -8.09 13.81
N ASN A 36 -19.58 -7.21 14.69
CA ASN A 36 -19.95 -5.81 14.71
C ASN A 36 -18.79 -4.95 15.24
N GLN A 37 -19.00 -3.62 15.26
CA GLN A 37 -17.99 -2.65 15.70
C GLN A 37 -17.61 -2.82 17.17
N GLU A 38 -18.58 -3.15 18.03
CA GLU A 38 -18.35 -3.30 19.47
C GLU A 38 -17.47 -4.51 19.77
N GLU A 39 -17.81 -5.68 19.22
CA GLU A 39 -16.99 -6.89 19.32
C GLU A 39 -15.58 -6.66 18.79
N ALA A 40 -15.46 -5.96 17.65
CA ALA A 40 -14.16 -5.64 17.06
C ALA A 40 -13.33 -4.82 18.04
N ASN A 41 -13.89 -3.74 18.58
CA ASN A 41 -13.19 -2.89 19.55
C ASN A 41 -12.79 -3.64 20.82
N ASN A 42 -13.68 -4.48 21.37
CA ASN A 42 -13.40 -5.28 22.55
C ASN A 42 -12.24 -6.26 22.31
N ILE A 43 -12.29 -7.03 21.22
CA ILE A 43 -11.24 -7.98 20.86
C ILE A 43 -9.89 -7.27 20.64
N ILE A 44 -9.94 -6.13 19.96
CA ILE A 44 -8.78 -5.28 19.65
C ILE A 44 -8.10 -4.81 20.95
N VAL A 45 -8.89 -4.37 21.95
CA VAL A 45 -8.40 -3.97 23.28
C VAL A 45 -7.87 -5.15 24.09
N GLU A 46 -8.65 -6.24 24.20
CA GLU A 46 -8.34 -7.42 25.02
C GLU A 46 -7.05 -8.13 24.56
N GLN A 47 -6.87 -8.30 23.25
CA GLN A 47 -5.73 -9.02 22.69
C GLN A 47 -4.45 -8.19 22.67
N GLN A 48 -4.47 -6.99 23.27
CA GLN A 48 -3.42 -5.98 23.20
C GLN A 48 -2.85 -5.85 21.78
N TYR A 49 -3.75 -5.95 20.79
CA TYR A 49 -3.42 -5.73 19.38
C TYR A 49 -2.36 -6.69 18.83
N SER A 50 -2.36 -7.95 19.28
CA SER A 50 -1.46 -9.04 18.81
C SER A 50 -1.78 -9.59 17.40
N PHE A 51 -2.55 -8.84 16.60
CA PHE A 51 -2.92 -9.23 15.25
C PHE A 51 -1.86 -8.80 14.23
N ASP A 52 -1.62 -9.66 13.24
CA ASP A 52 -0.72 -9.37 12.13
C ASP A 52 -1.40 -8.59 11.01
N TYR A 53 -2.73 -8.74 10.85
CA TYR A 53 -3.56 -8.00 9.92
C TYR A 53 -5.04 -8.07 10.30
N ILE A 54 -5.83 -7.18 9.70
CA ILE A 54 -7.29 -7.13 9.83
C ILE A 54 -7.92 -7.31 8.44
N LEU A 55 -8.97 -8.12 8.38
CA LEU A 55 -9.92 -8.15 7.28
C LEU A 55 -11.18 -7.44 7.75
N LEU A 56 -11.57 -6.35 7.09
CA LEU A 56 -12.66 -5.47 7.54
C LEU A 56 -13.70 -5.31 6.44
N ASP A 57 -14.95 -5.70 6.70
CA ASP A 57 -16.07 -5.26 5.89
C ASP A 57 -16.38 -3.78 6.13
N LEU A 58 -16.65 -3.04 5.05
CA LEU A 58 -17.17 -1.68 5.15
C LEU A 58 -18.67 -1.64 5.47
N LYS A 59 -19.43 -2.66 5.06
CA LYS A 59 -20.88 -2.74 5.28
C LYS A 59 -21.18 -3.57 6.54
N LEU A 60 -20.71 -3.09 7.68
CA LEU A 60 -21.11 -3.67 8.96
C LEU A 60 -22.52 -3.18 9.32
N PRO A 61 -23.35 -4.04 9.94
CA PRO A 61 -24.68 -3.65 10.40
C PRO A 61 -24.57 -2.53 11.45
N VAL A 62 -25.56 -1.66 11.45
CA VAL A 62 -25.69 -0.58 12.42
C VAL A 62 -26.64 -1.09 13.51
N ASP A 63 -26.11 -1.42 14.69
CA ASP A 63 -26.91 -1.99 15.78
C ASP A 63 -27.82 -0.96 16.48
N ARG A 64 -27.93 0.27 15.97
CA ARG A 64 -28.72 1.34 16.58
C ARG A 64 -29.72 1.96 15.61
N GLU A 65 -30.98 2.00 16.04
CA GLU A 65 -32.12 2.56 15.29
C GLU A 65 -32.02 4.09 15.06
N ASP A 66 -31.14 4.78 15.78
CA ASP A 66 -30.94 6.25 15.71
C ASP A 66 -29.79 6.66 14.77
N ILE A 67 -29.10 5.70 14.17
CA ILE A 67 -28.01 5.95 13.23
C ILE A 67 -28.51 5.59 11.82
N ASP A 68 -28.22 6.46 10.85
CA ASP A 68 -28.52 6.22 9.45
C ASP A 68 -28.01 4.82 9.01
N PRO A 69 -28.84 3.94 8.44
CA PRO A 69 -28.39 2.66 7.90
C PRO A 69 -27.37 2.81 6.75
N ASP A 70 -27.22 4.00 6.16
CA ASP A 70 -26.12 4.37 5.26
C ASP A 70 -24.85 4.83 6.00
N SER A 71 -24.83 4.81 7.34
CA SER A 71 -23.66 5.19 8.13
C SER A 71 -22.50 4.21 7.91
N SER A 72 -21.35 4.81 7.66
CA SER A 72 -20.12 4.13 7.26
C SER A 72 -19.38 3.53 8.46
N VAL A 73 -20.05 2.67 9.24
CA VAL A 73 -19.51 2.03 10.46
C VAL A 73 -18.13 1.41 10.24
N GLY A 74 -17.93 0.70 9.13
CA GLY A 74 -16.62 0.15 8.77
C GLY A 74 -15.55 1.23 8.51
N PHE A 75 -15.91 2.38 7.94
CA PHE A 75 -14.98 3.50 7.78
C PHE A 75 -14.63 4.16 9.12
N ASN A 76 -15.61 4.33 10.00
CA ASN A 76 -15.37 4.84 11.35
C ASN A 76 -14.39 3.94 12.09
N LEU A 77 -14.58 2.62 12.01
CA LEU A 77 -13.68 1.65 12.62
C LEU A 77 -12.27 1.70 12.01
N LEU A 78 -12.16 1.82 10.68
CA LEU A 78 -10.89 2.03 9.99
C LEU A 78 -10.16 3.27 10.53
N GLN A 79 -10.83 4.42 10.63
CA GLN A 79 -10.25 5.66 11.15
C GLN A 79 -9.85 5.53 12.63
N GLN A 80 -10.69 4.90 13.46
CA GLN A 80 -10.39 4.64 14.87
C GLN A 80 -9.13 3.79 15.04
N ILE A 81 -8.97 2.73 14.23
CA ILE A 81 -7.77 1.91 14.24
C ILE A 81 -6.57 2.73 13.75
N ARG A 82 -6.73 3.55 12.71
CA ARG A 82 -5.64 4.36 12.15
C ARG A 82 -5.18 5.50 13.04
N GLY A 83 -6.06 6.05 13.88
CA GLY A 83 -5.68 7.01 14.93
C GLY A 83 -4.74 6.41 15.99
N LYS A 84 -4.65 5.08 16.07
CA LYS A 84 -3.83 4.37 17.07
C LYS A 84 -2.68 3.55 16.46
N TYR A 85 -2.84 3.09 15.21
CA TYR A 85 -1.90 2.17 14.55
C TYR A 85 -1.62 2.61 13.12
N SER A 86 -0.33 2.72 12.82
CA SER A 86 0.14 2.94 11.47
C SER A 86 -0.17 1.73 10.56
N GLN A 87 -0.18 1.98 9.25
CA GLN A 87 -0.44 0.95 8.23
C GLN A 87 0.58 -0.19 8.29
N GLU A 88 1.80 0.11 8.71
CA GLU A 88 2.90 -0.85 8.77
C GLU A 88 2.78 -1.75 10.00
N LYS A 89 2.35 -1.20 11.14
CA LYS A 89 2.15 -1.97 12.37
C LYS A 89 0.95 -2.91 12.25
N LEU A 90 -0.17 -2.40 11.75
CA LEU A 90 -1.42 -3.15 11.66
C LEU A 90 -2.09 -2.95 10.29
N PRO A 91 -1.73 -3.77 9.29
CA PRO A 91 -2.31 -3.68 7.97
C PRO A 91 -3.79 -4.07 7.99
N ILE A 92 -4.60 -3.30 7.28
CA ILE A 92 -6.04 -3.53 7.14
C ILE A 92 -6.34 -3.77 5.67
N ILE A 93 -6.93 -4.92 5.35
CA ILE A 93 -7.47 -5.23 4.03
C ILE A 93 -8.99 -5.06 4.12
N ILE A 94 -9.52 -4.23 3.23
CA ILE A 94 -10.95 -3.99 3.15
C ILE A 94 -11.62 -5.07 2.31
N MET A 95 -12.73 -5.61 2.79
CA MET A 95 -13.62 -6.49 2.04
C MET A 95 -14.85 -5.66 1.65
N THR A 96 -15.23 -5.66 0.38
CA THR A 96 -16.36 -4.82 -0.06
C THR A 96 -17.08 -5.40 -1.27
N ALA A 97 -18.41 -5.38 -1.26
CA ALA A 97 -19.22 -5.65 -2.45
C ALA A 97 -19.30 -4.36 -3.28
N TYR A 98 -18.63 -4.33 -4.43
CA TYR A 98 -18.38 -3.16 -5.28
C TYR A 98 -19.63 -2.44 -5.82
N GLU A 99 -20.81 -3.01 -5.61
CA GLU A 99 -22.02 -2.81 -6.41
C GLU A 99 -22.60 -1.39 -6.46
N ARG A 100 -22.06 -0.40 -5.74
CA ARG A 100 -22.58 0.99 -5.81
C ARG A 100 -21.59 2.14 -5.88
N ASN A 101 -20.29 1.96 -5.62
CA ASN A 101 -19.35 3.08 -5.78
C ASN A 101 -17.88 2.64 -5.78
N ILE A 102 -17.20 2.76 -6.92
CA ILE A 102 -15.72 2.71 -7.02
C ILE A 102 -15.08 3.69 -6.01
N SER A 103 -15.81 4.74 -5.62
CA SER A 103 -15.42 5.69 -4.58
C SER A 103 -15.07 5.04 -3.23
N SER A 104 -15.76 3.98 -2.81
CA SER A 104 -15.61 3.46 -1.44
C SER A 104 -14.26 2.78 -1.21
N ALA A 105 -13.76 2.00 -2.17
CA ALA A 105 -12.43 1.41 -2.08
C ALA A 105 -11.34 2.50 -2.09
N VAL A 106 -11.45 3.47 -3.00
CA VAL A 106 -10.52 4.61 -3.10
C VAL A 106 -10.52 5.44 -1.81
N GLU A 107 -11.69 5.66 -1.23
CA GLU A 107 -11.85 6.37 0.03
C GLU A 107 -11.31 5.57 1.21
N ALA A 108 -11.46 4.25 1.23
CA ALA A 108 -10.88 3.44 2.30
C ALA A 108 -9.35 3.46 2.23
N MET A 109 -8.78 3.44 1.01
CA MET A 109 -7.34 3.63 0.80
C MET A 109 -6.87 5.00 1.28
N LYS A 110 -7.66 6.07 1.07
CA LYS A 110 -7.37 7.40 1.64
C LYS A 110 -7.37 7.41 3.16
N ASN A 111 -8.31 6.69 3.76
CA ASN A 111 -8.45 6.56 5.21
C ASN A 111 -7.47 5.57 5.84
N GLY A 112 -6.51 5.04 5.06
CA GLY A 112 -5.42 4.22 5.58
C GLY A 112 -5.60 2.71 5.41
N ALA A 113 -6.55 2.22 4.61
CA ALA A 113 -6.51 0.82 4.20
C ALA A 113 -5.19 0.49 3.46
N ASN A 114 -4.69 -0.72 3.64
CA ASN A 114 -3.47 -1.19 2.99
C ASN A 114 -3.76 -1.79 1.62
N ASP A 115 -4.90 -2.47 1.51
CA ASP A 115 -5.41 -3.00 0.25
C ASP A 115 -6.93 -3.23 0.40
N PHE A 116 -7.57 -3.65 -0.68
CA PHE A 116 -8.96 -4.13 -0.67
C PHE A 116 -9.12 -5.39 -1.51
N VAL A 117 -10.20 -6.11 -1.25
CA VAL A 117 -10.66 -7.27 -2.01
C VAL A 117 -12.16 -7.16 -2.25
N GLU A 118 -12.57 -7.44 -3.47
CA GLU A 118 -13.97 -7.37 -3.89
C GLU A 118 -14.72 -8.66 -3.51
N LYS A 119 -15.91 -8.51 -2.93
CA LYS A 119 -16.87 -9.58 -2.68
C LYS A 119 -17.77 -9.75 -3.91
N PRO A 120 -18.05 -10.98 -4.37
CA PRO A 120 -17.49 -12.25 -3.90
C PRO A 120 -16.04 -12.44 -4.37
N PHE A 121 -15.13 -12.83 -3.47
CA PHE A 121 -13.72 -13.00 -3.82
C PHE A 121 -13.42 -14.35 -4.43
N GLU A 122 -12.64 -14.36 -5.51
CA GLU A 122 -12.03 -15.60 -6.02
C GLU A 122 -11.07 -16.20 -4.98
N SER A 123 -10.95 -17.53 -4.96
CA SER A 123 -10.21 -18.25 -3.93
C SER A 123 -8.76 -17.80 -3.76
N ASN A 124 -8.13 -17.25 -4.80
CA ASN A 124 -6.71 -16.88 -4.78
C ASN A 124 -6.47 -15.37 -4.62
N GLU A 125 -7.51 -14.54 -4.71
CA GLU A 125 -7.33 -13.09 -4.62
C GLU A 125 -7.06 -12.66 -3.19
N LEU A 126 -7.91 -13.04 -2.24
CA LEU A 126 -7.72 -12.76 -0.81
C LEU A 126 -6.34 -13.21 -0.31
N GLU A 127 -5.89 -14.37 -0.75
CA GLU A 127 -4.57 -14.91 -0.41
C GLU A 127 -3.43 -14.00 -0.89
N LYS A 128 -3.47 -13.54 -2.15
CA LYS A 128 -2.48 -12.61 -2.68
C LYS A 128 -2.43 -11.31 -1.89
N LYS A 129 -3.60 -10.80 -1.49
CA LYS A 129 -3.74 -9.58 -0.69
C LYS A 129 -3.12 -9.75 0.70
N ILE A 130 -3.45 -10.84 1.39
CA ILE A 130 -2.89 -11.20 2.71
C ILE A 130 -1.36 -11.35 2.63
N ILE A 131 -0.88 -12.15 1.68
CA ILE A 131 0.55 -12.37 1.50
C ILE A 131 1.26 -11.04 1.20
N GLY A 132 0.67 -10.19 0.36
CA GLY A 132 1.23 -8.88 0.01
C GLY A 132 1.42 -7.98 1.22
N VAL A 133 0.39 -7.79 2.04
CA VAL A 133 0.48 -6.90 3.21
C VAL A 133 1.40 -7.46 4.31
N LEU A 134 1.44 -8.79 4.48
CA LEU A 134 2.34 -9.44 5.44
C LEU A 134 3.80 -9.37 5.00
N ASN A 135 4.05 -9.58 3.71
CA ASN A 135 5.38 -9.48 3.13
C ASN A 135 5.93 -8.07 3.25
N CYS A 136 5.09 -7.04 3.02
CA CYS A 136 5.51 -5.66 3.19
C CYS A 136 6.09 -5.39 4.59
N LYS A 137 5.59 -6.01 5.67
CA LYS A 137 6.18 -5.87 7.02
C LYS A 137 7.62 -6.35 7.12
N HIS A 138 7.99 -7.32 6.30
CA HIS A 138 9.28 -7.98 6.37
C HIS A 138 10.23 -7.52 5.28
N HIS A 139 9.84 -6.60 4.40
CA HIS A 139 10.67 -6.26 3.25
C HIS A 139 11.41 -4.95 3.46
N LYS A 140 12.68 -4.92 3.05
CA LYS A 140 13.49 -3.71 2.94
C LYS A 140 13.60 -3.34 1.47
N VAL A 141 13.35 -2.09 1.14
CA VAL A 141 13.55 -1.53 -0.19
C VAL A 141 14.76 -0.63 -0.19
N VAL A 142 15.72 -0.99 -1.03
CA VAL A 142 16.94 -0.24 -1.22
C VAL A 142 16.92 0.36 -2.61
N LEU A 143 17.04 1.67 -2.70
CA LEU A 143 17.21 2.37 -3.96
C LEU A 143 18.71 2.70 -4.13
N CYS A 144 19.36 2.05 -5.09
CA CYS A 144 20.79 2.18 -5.32
C CYS A 144 21.07 2.85 -6.67
N LEU A 145 22.03 3.76 -6.71
CA LEU A 145 22.68 4.16 -7.96
C LEU A 145 23.86 3.22 -8.22
N GLN A 146 23.93 2.62 -9.40
CA GLN A 146 25.07 1.78 -9.81
C GLN A 146 25.80 2.41 -11.00
N GLU A 147 27.12 2.45 -10.93
CA GLU A 147 27.99 2.79 -12.05
C GLU A 147 28.04 1.59 -13.01
N LEU A 148 27.79 1.79 -14.30
CA LEU A 148 28.15 0.78 -15.30
C LEU A 148 29.67 0.73 -15.44
N PRO A 149 30.27 -0.47 -15.57
CA PRO A 149 31.67 -0.58 -15.92
C PRO A 149 31.90 0.16 -17.24
N ALA A 150 32.76 1.18 -17.18
CA ALA A 150 33.02 2.09 -18.28
C ALA A 150 33.61 1.33 -19.47
N ASN A 151 32.87 1.27 -20.57
CA ASN A 151 33.48 1.02 -21.87
C ASN A 151 33.06 2.16 -22.80
N ARG A 152 33.97 3.13 -22.95
CA ARG A 152 33.91 4.39 -23.71
C ARG A 152 33.26 5.60 -23.02
N ALA A 153 34.11 6.59 -22.75
CA ALA A 153 33.92 8.05 -22.68
C ALA A 153 32.79 8.67 -21.83
N PHE A 154 31.80 7.91 -21.35
CA PHE A 154 30.70 8.42 -20.53
C PHE A 154 30.43 7.44 -19.38
N LYS A 155 30.36 7.96 -18.15
CA LYS A 155 29.84 7.19 -17.03
C LYS A 155 28.33 7.07 -17.23
N ASN A 156 27.86 5.91 -17.64
CA ASN A 156 26.42 5.64 -17.68
C ASN A 156 26.00 5.08 -16.32
N TYR A 157 25.17 5.81 -15.59
CA TYR A 157 24.58 5.33 -14.35
C TYR A 157 23.20 4.72 -14.65
N TYR A 158 22.88 3.63 -13.97
CA TYR A 158 21.47 3.22 -13.82
C TYR A 158 21.13 3.16 -12.35
N ALA A 159 19.87 3.46 -12.04
CA ALA A 159 19.33 3.17 -10.74
C ALA A 159 18.68 1.79 -10.75
N GLU A 160 18.84 1.08 -9.64
CA GLU A 160 18.19 -0.18 -9.37
C GLU A 160 17.38 -0.04 -8.08
N ILE A 161 16.10 -0.38 -8.13
CA ILE A 161 15.34 -0.66 -6.92
C ILE A 161 15.53 -2.13 -6.60
N VAL A 162 15.99 -2.42 -5.39
CA VAL A 162 16.22 -3.78 -4.91
C VAL A 162 15.35 -4.01 -3.70
N ILE A 163 14.66 -5.15 -3.68
CA ILE A 163 13.86 -5.56 -2.55
C ILE A 163 14.55 -6.74 -1.87
N TYR A 164 14.68 -6.65 -0.56
CA TYR A 164 15.22 -7.68 0.30
C TYR A 164 14.15 -8.21 1.24
N HIS A 165 14.23 -9.51 1.55
CA HIS A 165 13.46 -10.10 2.64
C HIS A 165 14.24 -9.98 3.98
N GLY A 166 13.65 -9.27 4.93
CA GLY A 166 14.19 -8.81 6.19
C GLY A 166 14.36 -9.92 7.22
N LYS A 167 15.58 -10.47 7.22
CA LYS A 167 16.37 -11.11 8.29
C LYS A 167 17.64 -11.76 7.71
N LYS A 168 17.68 -11.98 6.38
CA LYS A 168 18.76 -12.70 5.68
C LYS A 168 19.46 -11.88 4.58
N ASP A 169 19.10 -10.60 4.41
CA ASP A 169 19.54 -9.78 3.26
C ASP A 169 19.40 -10.52 1.92
N GLU A 170 18.36 -11.35 1.81
CA GLU A 170 18.08 -12.15 0.62
C GLU A 170 17.38 -11.27 -0.41
N LYS A 171 18.04 -11.05 -1.56
CA LYS A 171 17.48 -10.30 -2.68
C LYS A 171 16.32 -11.09 -3.29
N ILE A 172 15.12 -10.53 -3.21
CA ILE A 172 13.89 -11.16 -3.74
C ILE A 172 13.44 -10.55 -5.07
N ASN A 173 13.80 -9.31 -5.35
CA ASN A 173 13.47 -8.65 -6.61
C ASN A 173 14.46 -7.51 -6.90
N SER A 174 14.63 -7.20 -8.17
CA SER A 174 15.25 -5.95 -8.60
C SER A 174 14.77 -5.48 -9.95
N CYS A 175 14.66 -4.17 -10.10
CA CYS A 175 14.28 -3.56 -11.36
C CYS A 175 15.21 -2.39 -11.69
N ARG A 176 15.70 -2.36 -12.93
CA ARG A 176 16.39 -1.18 -13.47
C ARG A 176 15.39 -0.06 -13.72
N LEU A 177 15.79 1.15 -13.40
CA LEU A 177 14.96 2.34 -13.47
C LEU A 177 15.46 3.29 -14.54
N GLY A 178 14.58 3.66 -15.46
CA GLY A 178 14.80 4.86 -16.28
C GLY A 178 14.62 6.14 -15.47
N SER A 179 15.01 7.29 -16.04
CA SER A 179 15.01 8.60 -15.38
C SER A 179 13.72 8.92 -14.61
N VAL A 180 12.55 8.75 -15.24
CA VAL A 180 11.27 9.06 -14.59
C VAL A 180 10.97 8.12 -13.42
N MET A 181 11.25 6.83 -13.56
CA MET A 181 11.01 5.88 -12.47
C MET A 181 11.93 6.17 -11.28
N LEU A 182 13.20 6.51 -11.55
CA LEU A 182 14.14 6.93 -10.52
C LEU A 182 13.60 8.14 -9.74
N ARG A 183 13.13 9.19 -10.43
CA ARG A 183 12.56 10.37 -9.77
C ARG A 183 11.35 10.00 -8.93
N PHE A 184 10.43 9.21 -9.49
CA PHE A 184 9.25 8.75 -8.79
C PHE A 184 9.61 8.02 -7.47
N PHE A 185 10.51 7.05 -7.54
CA PHE A 185 10.91 6.26 -6.37
C PHE A 185 11.67 7.10 -5.36
N TYR A 186 12.63 7.89 -5.81
CA TYR A 186 13.42 8.75 -4.93
C TYR A 186 12.54 9.72 -4.15
N LEU A 187 11.64 10.46 -4.82
CA LEU A 187 10.74 11.41 -4.16
C LEU A 187 9.83 10.74 -3.13
N THR A 188 9.24 9.61 -3.49
CA THR A 188 8.28 8.91 -2.63
C THR A 188 8.97 8.32 -1.39
N LEU A 189 10.16 7.73 -1.57
CA LEU A 189 10.94 7.16 -0.47
C LEU A 189 11.57 8.25 0.41
N GLN A 190 12.08 9.33 -0.19
CA GLN A 190 12.66 10.46 0.53
C GLN A 190 11.61 11.18 1.39
N ALA A 191 10.42 11.42 0.84
CA ALA A 191 9.29 11.98 1.59
C ALA A 191 9.00 11.15 2.85
N ARG A 192 8.92 9.82 2.70
CA ARG A 192 8.70 8.92 3.84
C ARG A 192 9.82 9.00 4.89
N LEU A 193 11.08 9.05 4.47
CA LEU A 193 12.22 9.22 5.39
C LEU A 193 12.14 10.54 6.16
N GLN A 194 11.68 11.61 5.51
CA GLN A 194 11.44 12.91 6.13
C GLN A 194 10.21 12.92 7.06
N GLY A 195 9.38 11.88 7.02
CA GLY A 195 8.17 11.76 7.85
C GLY A 195 6.90 12.21 7.14
N GLU A 196 6.99 12.60 5.87
CA GLU A 196 5.84 12.91 5.04
C GLU A 196 5.12 11.62 4.62
N GLU A 197 3.80 11.60 4.77
CA GLU A 197 3.01 10.46 4.33
C GLU A 197 2.76 10.48 2.82
N TRP A 198 2.65 11.68 2.22
CA TRP A 198 2.22 11.86 0.83
C TRP A 198 3.12 12.83 0.06
N VAL A 199 3.43 12.48 -1.20
CA VAL A 199 3.92 13.42 -2.20
C VAL A 199 2.73 13.96 -2.99
N ASN A 200 2.54 15.28 -2.99
CA ASN A 200 1.40 15.93 -3.63
C ASN A 200 1.65 16.27 -5.12
N SER A 201 0.57 16.63 -5.82
CA SER A 201 0.57 17.01 -7.23
C SER A 201 1.61 18.05 -7.62
N ASN A 202 1.81 19.08 -6.79
CA ASN A 202 2.68 20.20 -7.12
C ASN A 202 4.14 19.77 -7.13
N THR A 203 4.56 18.98 -6.12
CA THR A 203 5.89 18.39 -6.08
C THR A 203 6.10 17.44 -7.25
N LEU A 204 5.12 16.58 -7.56
CA LEU A 204 5.19 15.66 -8.68
C LEU A 204 5.31 16.39 -10.03
N ARG A 205 4.54 17.45 -10.26
CA ARG A 205 4.62 18.23 -11.50
C ARG A 205 5.99 18.84 -11.70
N LYS A 206 6.52 19.53 -10.68
CA LYS A 206 7.85 20.15 -10.72
C LYS A 206 8.93 19.12 -11.03
N GLU A 207 8.96 18.02 -10.28
CA GLU A 207 10.05 17.06 -10.39
C GLU A 207 9.95 16.11 -11.59
N LEU A 208 8.73 15.82 -12.03
CA LEU A 208 8.49 15.05 -13.27
C LEU A 208 8.47 15.94 -14.52
N ASN A 209 8.82 17.23 -14.39
CA ASN A 209 9.05 18.18 -15.49
C ASN A 209 7.78 18.57 -16.27
N TYR A 210 6.66 18.74 -15.55
CA TYR A 210 5.37 19.23 -16.05
C TYR A 210 5.10 20.65 -15.50
N ASP A 211 5.81 21.66 -16.00
CA ASP A 211 5.71 23.05 -15.49
C ASP A 211 4.49 23.84 -16.02
N ASN A 212 3.74 23.32 -16.99
CA ASN A 212 2.55 24.01 -17.51
C ASN A 212 1.30 23.67 -16.68
N SER A 213 0.62 24.72 -16.22
CA SER A 213 -0.48 24.72 -15.24
C SER A 213 -1.75 23.96 -15.65
N SER A 214 -1.85 23.47 -16.90
CA SER A 214 -3.05 22.83 -17.47
C SER A 214 -2.97 21.31 -17.64
N ASP A 215 -1.82 20.65 -17.42
CA ASP A 215 -1.60 19.26 -17.88
C ASP A 215 -1.74 18.16 -16.81
N LEU A 216 -2.75 18.27 -15.94
CA LEU A 216 -3.13 17.16 -15.03
C LEU A 216 -3.44 15.85 -15.76
N TYR A 217 -3.96 15.97 -16.99
CA TYR A 217 -4.20 14.84 -17.87
C TYR A 217 -2.92 14.04 -18.15
N TRP A 218 -1.80 14.70 -18.44
CA TRP A 218 -0.55 14.01 -18.73
C TRP A 218 0.12 13.45 -17.48
N LEU A 219 0.00 14.13 -16.34
CA LEU A 219 0.45 13.57 -15.07
C LEU A 219 -0.34 12.29 -14.74
N SER A 220 -1.67 12.31 -14.92
CA SER A 220 -2.53 11.14 -14.75
C SER A 220 -2.15 10.00 -15.72
N LYS A 221 -1.90 10.30 -17.00
CA LYS A 221 -1.39 9.30 -17.97
C LYS A 221 -0.04 8.71 -17.54
N ARG A 222 0.87 9.54 -17.03
CA ARG A 222 2.19 9.11 -16.58
C ARG A 222 2.08 8.23 -15.34
N ILE A 223 1.20 8.57 -14.42
CA ILE A 223 0.91 7.77 -13.23
C ILE A 223 0.29 6.44 -13.61
N ASN A 224 -0.64 6.41 -14.57
CA ASN A 224 -1.15 5.16 -15.10
C ASN A 224 -0.04 4.27 -15.69
N TYR A 225 0.91 4.85 -16.42
CA TYR A 225 2.10 4.13 -16.88
C TYR A 225 2.94 3.57 -15.71
N ILE A 226 3.19 4.37 -14.67
CA ILE A 226 3.92 3.93 -13.48
C ILE A 226 3.17 2.79 -12.77
N CYS A 227 1.85 2.90 -12.60
CA CYS A 227 1.01 1.86 -12.00
C CYS A 227 1.08 0.54 -12.78
N GLN A 228 0.97 0.60 -14.12
CA GLN A 228 1.12 -0.58 -14.98
C GLN A 228 2.53 -1.19 -14.85
N TRP A 229 3.56 -0.35 -14.79
CA TRP A 229 4.94 -0.80 -14.60
C TRP A 229 5.14 -1.46 -13.24
N LEU A 230 4.62 -0.88 -12.15
CA LEU A 230 4.67 -1.46 -10.81
C LEU A 230 3.97 -2.81 -10.76
N LYS A 231 2.79 -2.92 -11.39
CA LYS A 231 2.05 -4.19 -11.50
C LYS A 231 2.87 -5.24 -12.23
N LYS A 232 3.46 -4.89 -13.37
CA LYS A 232 4.33 -5.80 -14.15
C LYS A 232 5.55 -6.28 -13.38
N ASN A 233 6.08 -5.45 -12.47
CA ASN A 233 7.28 -5.75 -11.69
C ASN A 233 7.00 -6.24 -10.25
N GLY A 234 5.73 -6.46 -9.88
CA GLY A 234 5.36 -6.97 -8.54
C GLY A 234 5.62 -5.98 -7.40
N LEU A 235 5.48 -4.68 -7.67
CA LEU A 235 5.82 -3.59 -6.74
C LEU A 235 4.61 -2.83 -6.18
N THR A 236 3.39 -3.18 -6.58
CA THR A 236 2.15 -2.46 -6.20
C THR A 236 1.90 -2.46 -4.69
N GLN A 237 2.42 -3.44 -3.96
CA GLN A 237 2.26 -3.52 -2.51
C GLN A 237 3.10 -2.50 -1.71
N TYR A 238 4.10 -1.87 -2.34
CA TYR A 238 5.00 -0.90 -1.70
C TYR A 238 4.66 0.56 -2.01
N PHE A 239 3.87 0.81 -3.05
CA PHE A 239 3.60 2.15 -3.58
C PHE A 239 2.12 2.29 -3.90
N ASN A 240 1.47 3.23 -3.24
CA ASN A 240 0.05 3.53 -3.38
C ASN A 240 -0.15 4.89 -4.06
N PHE A 241 -1.18 4.95 -4.90
CA PHE A 241 -1.56 6.13 -5.66
C PHE A 241 -2.98 6.51 -5.32
N TYR A 242 -3.21 7.82 -5.25
CA TYR A 242 -4.51 8.40 -5.05
C TYR A 242 -4.72 9.52 -6.07
N GLU A 243 -5.83 9.47 -6.80
CA GLU A 243 -6.28 10.54 -7.70
C GLU A 243 -7.66 11.01 -7.21
N SER A 244 -7.85 12.33 -7.07
CA SER A 244 -9.12 12.91 -6.67
C SER A 244 -10.19 12.68 -7.73
N GLN A 245 -11.46 12.60 -7.33
CA GLN A 245 -12.58 12.34 -8.26
C GLN A 245 -12.67 13.39 -9.38
N ILE A 246 -12.39 14.65 -9.04
CA ILE A 246 -12.33 15.77 -10.00
C ILE A 246 -10.97 15.89 -10.70
N LYS A 247 -10.05 14.95 -10.48
CA LYS A 247 -8.70 14.87 -11.06
C LYS A 247 -7.83 16.11 -10.87
N THR A 248 -8.15 16.92 -9.86
CA THR A 248 -7.41 18.14 -9.53
C THR A 248 -6.19 17.87 -8.66
N ASP A 249 -6.17 16.71 -7.98
CA ASP A 249 -5.12 16.36 -7.05
C ASP A 249 -4.76 14.88 -7.16
N ILE A 250 -3.46 14.61 -7.19
CA ILE A 250 -2.84 13.31 -7.24
C ILE A 250 -1.83 13.25 -6.09
N LYS A 251 -1.98 12.22 -5.24
CA LYS A 251 -1.08 11.95 -4.13
C LYS A 251 -0.48 10.57 -4.27
N ILE A 252 0.79 10.46 -3.92
CA ILE A 252 1.54 9.20 -3.98
C ILE A 252 2.16 8.96 -2.61
N LYS A 253 2.08 7.72 -2.14
CA LYS A 253 2.78 7.31 -0.92
C LYS A 253 3.44 5.95 -1.07
N THR A 254 4.41 5.69 -0.22
CA THR A 254 4.89 4.33 0.02
C THR A 254 4.22 3.75 1.27
N THR A 255 3.99 2.44 1.26
CA THR A 255 3.52 1.66 2.43
C THR A 255 4.67 1.19 3.32
N LEU A 256 5.91 1.51 2.95
CA LEU A 256 7.11 1.16 3.70
C LEU A 256 7.29 2.10 4.91
N SER A 257 7.74 1.55 6.03
CA SER A 257 8.20 2.34 7.17
C SER A 257 9.63 2.86 6.95
N LYS A 258 10.05 3.84 7.76
CA LYS A 258 11.38 4.46 7.63
C LYS A 258 12.53 3.46 7.74
N ASP A 259 12.42 2.47 8.62
CA ASP A 259 13.42 1.41 8.84
C ASP A 259 13.50 0.41 7.68
N GLN A 260 12.49 0.37 6.82
CA GLN A 260 12.46 -0.46 5.63
C GLN A 260 13.07 0.21 4.40
N ILE A 261 13.44 1.49 4.48
CA ILE A 261 13.93 2.27 3.36
C ILE A 261 15.42 2.55 3.52
N GLU A 262 16.19 2.29 2.47
CA GLU A 262 17.58 2.71 2.37
C GLU A 262 17.85 3.38 1.02
N LEU A 263 18.38 4.60 1.04
CA LEU A 263 18.78 5.34 -0.15
C LEU A 263 20.30 5.33 -0.26
N LYS A 264 20.83 4.65 -1.29
CA LYS A 264 22.25 4.64 -1.66
C LYS A 264 22.48 5.44 -2.93
N ILE A 265 21.94 6.66 -2.96
CA ILE A 265 22.10 7.62 -4.06
C ILE A 265 22.83 8.83 -3.50
N THR A 266 24.14 8.90 -3.72
CA THR A 266 24.99 10.00 -3.21
C THR A 266 24.93 11.28 -4.06
N ASP A 267 24.35 11.22 -5.27
CA ASP A 267 24.24 12.37 -6.17
C ASP A 267 23.01 12.28 -7.08
N PHE A 268 21.83 12.55 -6.50
CA PHE A 268 20.55 12.42 -7.23
C PHE A 268 20.45 13.39 -8.42
N GLU A 269 20.93 14.62 -8.28
CA GLU A 269 20.88 15.64 -9.35
C GLU A 269 21.78 15.25 -10.53
N LYS A 270 22.93 14.63 -10.27
CA LYS A 270 23.75 14.04 -11.34
C LYS A 270 23.06 12.83 -11.99
N ALA A 271 22.51 11.92 -11.20
CA ALA A 271 21.75 10.79 -11.73
C ALA A 271 20.54 11.24 -12.59
N LYS A 272 19.92 12.37 -12.22
CA LYS A 272 18.79 13.02 -12.91
C LYS A 272 19.17 13.60 -14.28
N SER A 273 20.43 14.00 -14.48
CA SER A 273 20.92 14.57 -15.75
C SER A 273 21.43 13.48 -16.71
N GLU A 274 22.08 12.44 -16.20
CA GLU A 274 22.72 11.38 -17.02
C GLU A 274 21.75 10.28 -17.48
N THR A 275 20.60 10.09 -16.80
CA THR A 275 19.53 9.17 -17.23
C THR A 275 18.59 9.76 -18.30
N LYS A 276 18.87 10.97 -18.80
CA LYS A 276 18.10 11.64 -19.86
C LYS A 276 18.49 11.19 -21.28
N ALA A 277 19.61 10.48 -21.44
CA ALA A 277 20.06 9.89 -22.70
C ALA A 277 19.46 8.49 -22.91
#